data_AF-A0A820KRB8-F1
#
_entry.id   AF-A0A820KRB8-F1
#
_cell.length_a   1.000
_cell.length_b   1.000
_cell.length_c   1.000
_cell.angle_alpha   90.00
_cell.angle_beta   90.00
_cell.angle_gamma   90.00
#
_symmetry.space_group_name_H-M   'P 1'
#
loop_
_entity.id
_entity.type
_entity.pdbx_description
1 polymer ?
#
loop_
_entity_poly.entity_id
_entity_poly.type
_entity_poly.pdbx_seq_one_letter_code
_entity_poly.pdbx_strand_id
1 'polypeptide(L)'
;MIEILHYETISVPHIVVVGDQSVGKSSVLEALSGVQLPRAQNICTRCPLELRLKNISSTETEYATIRCEGMSEIKINNFLEIMDKITDCTVQLAGANMNVSSKPIYLTVYKKDIQADLTLIDLPGNYL
;
A
#
# COMPACT_ATOMS: atom_id res chain seq x y z
N MET A 1 3.72 -38.13 -27.85
CA MET A 1 3.25 -37.98 -26.46
C MET A 1 3.61 -36.55 -26.07
N ILE A 2 2.63 -35.64 -26.11
CA ILE A 2 2.84 -34.20 -25.92
C ILE A 2 2.51 -33.89 -24.46
N GLU A 3 3.44 -33.27 -23.74
CA GLU A 3 3.24 -32.77 -22.38
C GLU A 3 2.13 -31.71 -22.35
N ILE A 4 1.11 -31.93 -21.53
CA ILE A 4 0.21 -30.88 -21.10
C ILE A 4 0.66 -30.50 -19.70
N LEU A 5 1.50 -29.46 -19.59
CA LEU A 5 1.56 -28.67 -18.36
C LEU A 5 0.55 -27.54 -18.52
N HIS A 6 -0.67 -27.78 -18.04
CA HIS A 6 -1.61 -26.70 -17.75
C HIS A 6 -0.96 -25.85 -16.67
N TYR A 7 -0.32 -24.74 -17.06
CA TYR A 7 -0.03 -23.66 -16.12
C TYR A 7 -1.37 -22.99 -15.83
N GLU A 8 -2.14 -23.56 -14.90
CA GLU A 8 -3.18 -22.77 -14.25
C GLU A 8 -2.47 -21.58 -13.63
N THR A 9 -2.75 -20.39 -14.16
CA THR A 9 -2.44 -19.14 -13.49
C THR A 9 -3.09 -19.20 -12.12
N ILE A 10 -2.35 -19.62 -11.10
CA ILE A 10 -2.78 -19.59 -9.71
C ILE A 10 -3.12 -18.14 -9.43
N SER A 11 -4.43 -17.86 -9.32
CA SER A 11 -4.93 -16.53 -8.98
C SER A 11 -4.34 -16.17 -7.62
N VAL A 12 -3.49 -15.14 -7.59
CA VAL A 12 -2.93 -14.65 -6.33
C VAL A 12 -4.10 -14.23 -5.42
N PRO A 13 -4.17 -14.72 -4.18
CA PRO A 13 -5.29 -14.41 -3.30
C PRO A 13 -5.29 -12.91 -2.96
N HIS A 14 -6.37 -12.21 -3.28
CA HIS A 14 -6.52 -10.80 -2.92
C HIS A 14 -7.26 -10.72 -1.59
N ILE A 15 -6.59 -10.35 -0.50
CA ILE A 15 -7.23 -10.16 0.81
C ILE A 15 -7.43 -8.66 1.03
N VAL A 16 -8.69 -8.21 0.90
CA VAL A 16 -9.08 -6.82 1.16
C VAL A 16 -9.39 -6.66 2.65
N VAL A 17 -8.67 -5.77 3.33
CA VAL A 17 -8.96 -5.41 4.72
C VAL A 17 -9.77 -4.12 4.73
N VAL A 18 -11.04 -4.21 5.15
CA VAL A 18 -11.96 -3.06 5.29
C VAL A 18 -12.37 -2.94 6.76
N GLY A 19 -12.43 -1.72 7.28
CA GLY A 19 -12.96 -1.46 8.62
C GLY A 19 -12.85 0.02 9.01
N ASP A 20 -13.56 0.40 10.07
CA ASP A 20 -13.64 1.79 10.53
C ASP A 20 -12.27 2.37 10.96
N GLN A 21 -12.16 3.69 11.00
CA GLN A 21 -10.96 4.36 11.50
C GLN A 21 -10.60 3.82 12.91
N SER A 22 -9.30 3.64 13.18
CA SER A 22 -8.79 3.31 14.53
C SER A 22 -9.06 1.89 15.05
N VAL A 23 -9.52 0.94 14.21
CA VAL A 23 -9.72 -0.47 14.61
C VAL A 23 -8.48 -1.36 14.48
N GLY A 24 -7.28 -0.77 14.32
CA GLY A 24 -6.02 -1.53 14.26
C GLY A 24 -5.64 -2.09 12.87
N LYS A 25 -6.32 -1.65 11.80
CA LYS A 25 -5.99 -2.05 10.41
C LYS A 25 -4.53 -1.77 10.08
N SER A 26 -4.08 -0.52 10.28
CA SER A 26 -2.69 -0.12 10.02
C SER A 26 -1.69 -0.95 10.81
N SER A 27 -2.03 -1.42 12.01
CA SER A 27 -1.17 -2.32 12.79
C SER A 27 -1.06 -3.71 12.17
N VAL A 28 -2.14 -4.25 11.61
CA VAL A 28 -2.10 -5.49 10.82
C VAL A 28 -1.29 -5.29 9.54
N LEU A 29 -1.44 -4.13 8.88
CA LEU A 29 -0.66 -3.77 7.69
C LEU A 29 0.83 -3.71 8.00
N GLU A 30 1.22 -3.02 9.06
CA GLU A 30 2.61 -2.89 9.50
C GLU A 30 3.20 -4.25 9.86
N ALA A 31 2.44 -5.12 10.53
CA ALA A 31 2.88 -6.46 10.89
C ALA A 31 3.11 -7.35 9.66
N LEU A 32 2.23 -7.27 8.65
CA LEU A 32 2.34 -8.08 7.42
C LEU A 32 3.35 -7.52 6.42
N SER A 33 3.38 -6.20 6.25
CA SER A 33 4.26 -5.53 5.29
C SER A 33 5.66 -5.27 5.85
N GLY A 34 5.82 -5.19 7.17
CA GLY A 34 7.04 -4.73 7.84
C GLY A 34 7.40 -3.28 7.50
N VAL A 35 6.45 -2.50 7.00
CA VAL A 35 6.61 -1.08 6.68
C VAL A 35 5.78 -0.25 7.63
N GLN A 36 6.34 0.83 8.15
CA GLN A 36 5.61 1.77 9.00
C GLN A 36 4.65 2.61 8.16
N LEU A 37 3.40 2.70 8.60
CA LEU A 37 2.40 3.55 7.98
C LEU A 37 2.15 4.80 8.82
N PRO A 38 1.75 5.92 8.21
CA PRO A 38 1.48 7.15 8.95
C PRO A 38 0.43 6.93 10.05
N ARG A 39 0.82 7.17 11.31
CA ARG A 39 -0.08 7.14 12.47
C ARG A 39 -0.36 8.59 12.88
N ALA A 40 -1.54 9.13 12.56
CA ALA A 40 -1.92 10.49 12.97
C ALA A 40 -3.07 10.48 13.98
N GLN A 41 -2.90 11.24 15.08
CA GLN A 41 -3.92 11.42 16.12
C GLN A 41 -5.05 12.39 15.71
N ASN A 42 -4.85 13.25 14.69
CA ASN A 42 -5.77 14.38 14.45
C ASN A 42 -6.33 14.52 13.03
N ILE A 43 -5.91 13.73 12.04
CA ILE A 43 -6.62 13.65 10.76
C ILE A 43 -6.38 12.25 10.21
N CYS A 44 -7.42 11.43 10.16
CA CYS A 44 -7.27 10.12 9.53
C CYS A 44 -7.20 10.24 8.02
N THR A 45 -6.48 9.29 7.43
CA THR A 45 -6.46 8.86 6.03
C THR A 45 -7.14 9.86 5.08
N ARG A 46 -6.48 10.98 4.80
CA ARG A 46 -7.05 12.07 3.96
C ARG A 46 -7.18 11.71 2.49
N CYS A 47 -6.58 10.60 2.08
CA CYS A 47 -6.68 9.99 0.76
C CYS A 47 -6.79 8.48 0.98
N PRO A 48 -7.59 7.74 0.20
CA PRO A 48 -7.51 6.29 0.19
C PRO A 48 -6.07 5.82 -0.02
N LEU A 49 -5.60 4.83 0.74
CA LEU A 49 -4.29 4.20 0.55
C LEU A 49 -4.50 2.75 0.11
N GLU A 50 -4.07 2.42 -1.10
CA GLU A 50 -4.00 1.05 -1.57
C GLU A 50 -2.57 0.53 -1.43
N LEU A 51 -2.35 -0.33 -0.42
CA LEU A 51 -1.09 -1.01 -0.15
C LEU A 51 -1.10 -2.38 -0.81
N ARG A 52 -0.14 -2.65 -1.69
CA ARG A 52 0.07 -3.97 -2.29
C ARG A 52 1.38 -4.56 -1.78
N LEU A 53 1.38 -5.79 -1.32
CA LEU A 53 2.60 -6.58 -1.14
C LEU A 53 2.75 -7.50 -2.34
N LYS A 54 3.96 -7.52 -2.91
CA LYS A 54 4.32 -8.41 -4.01
C LYS A 54 5.52 -9.24 -3.68
N ASN A 55 5.43 -10.53 -3.98
CA ASN A 55 6.57 -11.43 -3.86
C ASN A 55 7.58 -11.12 -4.97
N ILE A 56 8.84 -11.00 -4.58
CA ILE A 56 9.97 -10.96 -5.51
C ILE A 56 10.91 -12.13 -5.26
N SER A 57 11.68 -12.50 -6.28
CA SER A 57 12.69 -13.55 -6.16
C SER A 57 13.63 -13.26 -4.98
N SER A 58 14.09 -14.32 -4.32
CA SER A 58 15.08 -14.23 -3.24
C SER A 58 16.39 -13.57 -3.69
N THR A 59 16.66 -13.52 -5.00
CA THR A 59 17.83 -12.88 -5.62
C THR A 59 17.66 -11.37 -5.85
N GLU A 60 16.44 -10.85 -5.83
CA GLU A 60 16.18 -9.42 -6.05
C GLU A 60 16.40 -8.60 -4.77
N THR A 61 16.49 -7.27 -4.86
CA THR A 61 16.56 -6.40 -3.68
C THR A 61 15.15 -5.94 -3.32
N GLU A 62 14.78 -5.92 -2.04
CA GLU A 62 13.48 -5.39 -1.61
C GLU A 62 13.39 -3.88 -1.89
N TYR A 63 12.24 -3.43 -2.34
CA TYR A 63 11.98 -2.02 -2.64
C TYR A 63 10.47 -1.74 -2.56
N ALA A 64 10.10 -0.48 -2.61
CA ALA A 64 8.71 -0.08 -2.77
C ALA A 64 8.57 0.85 -3.97
N THR A 65 7.35 0.94 -4.51
CA THR A 65 6.97 2.00 -5.43
C THR A 65 5.74 2.72 -4.92
N ILE A 66 5.71 4.02 -5.12
CA ILE A 66 4.57 4.86 -4.76
C ILE A 66 4.13 5.67 -5.97
N ARG A 67 2.82 5.80 -6.15
CA ARG A 67 2.23 6.67 -7.16
C ARG A 67 0.95 7.32 -6.64
N CYS A 68 0.71 8.53 -7.10
CA CYS A 68 -0.52 9.27 -6.89
C CYS A 68 -0.79 10.12 -8.14
N GLU A 69 -2.03 10.59 -8.31
CA GLU A 69 -2.38 11.40 -9.49
C GLU A 69 -1.53 12.68 -9.55
N GLY A 70 -0.99 12.99 -10.73
CA GLY A 70 -0.12 14.14 -10.94
C GLY A 70 1.34 13.94 -10.55
N MET A 71 1.72 12.75 -10.08
CA MET A 71 3.12 12.38 -9.83
C MET A 71 3.50 11.11 -10.60
N SER A 72 4.69 11.11 -11.20
CA SER A 72 5.29 9.90 -11.75
C SER A 72 5.51 8.87 -10.64
N GLU A 73 5.49 7.59 -11.00
CA GLU A 73 5.82 6.52 -10.05
C GLU A 73 7.26 6.68 -9.53
N ILE A 74 7.41 6.64 -8.21
CA ILE A 74 8.69 6.82 -7.52
C ILE A 74 9.09 5.46 -6.93
N LYS A 75 10.32 5.02 -7.26
CA LYS A 75 10.95 3.87 -6.62
C LYS A 75 11.61 4.30 -5.31
N ILE A 76 11.31 3.58 -4.24
CA ILE A 76 11.80 3.78 -2.89
C ILE A 76 12.66 2.58 -2.51
N ASN A 77 13.97 2.78 -2.37
CA ASN A 77 14.90 1.72 -1.97
C ASN A 77 15.06 1.62 -0.44
N ASN A 78 14.65 2.66 0.30
CA ASN A 78 14.74 2.74 1.75
C ASN A 78 13.34 2.89 2.36
N PHE A 79 12.89 1.87 3.10
CA PHE A 79 11.54 1.86 3.66
C PHE A 79 11.29 2.95 4.71
N LEU A 80 12.33 3.57 5.26
CA LEU A 80 12.19 4.72 6.16
C LEU A 80 11.59 5.94 5.45
N GLU A 81 11.76 6.06 4.13
CA GLU A 81 11.24 7.19 3.34
C GLU A 81 9.76 7.03 2.96
N ILE A 82 9.16 5.87 3.20
CA ILE A 82 7.78 5.58 2.76
C ILE A 82 6.79 6.54 3.42
N MET A 83 6.93 6.83 4.71
CA MET A 83 6.02 7.73 5.40
C MET A 83 6.08 9.16 4.84
N ASP A 84 7.28 9.66 4.57
CA ASP A 84 7.47 10.98 3.97
C ASP A 84 6.84 11.03 2.58
N LYS A 85 7.02 9.97 1.78
CA LYS A 85 6.43 9.89 0.44
C LYS A 85 4.90 9.78 0.43
N ILE A 86 4.31 9.07 1.38
CA ILE A 86 2.85 9.06 1.56
C ILE A 86 2.36 10.46 1.93
N THR A 87 3.11 11.19 2.76
CA THR A 87 2.78 12.56 3.15
C THR A 87 2.86 13.51 1.95
N ASP A 88 3.92 13.42 1.15
CA ASP A 88 4.09 14.17 -0.10
C ASP A 88 2.88 13.96 -1.04
N CYS A 89 2.50 12.70 -1.28
CA CYS A 89 1.34 12.37 -2.11
C CYS A 89 0.02 12.87 -1.49
N THR A 90 -0.13 12.82 -0.17
CA THR A 90 -1.32 13.33 0.52
C THR A 90 -1.46 14.83 0.33
N VAL A 91 -0.38 15.59 0.49
CA VAL A 91 -0.36 17.03 0.25
C VAL A 91 -0.63 17.35 -1.22
N GLN A 92 -0.07 16.57 -2.15
CA GLN A 92 -0.34 16.72 -3.57
C GLN A 92 -1.82 16.52 -3.93
N LEU A 93 -2.47 15.50 -3.36
CA LEU A 93 -3.84 15.11 -3.72
C LEU A 93 -4.92 15.90 -2.98
N ALA A 94 -4.66 16.28 -1.74
CA ALA A 94 -5.64 16.89 -0.85
C ALA A 94 -5.23 18.30 -0.37
N GLY A 95 -4.07 18.81 -0.78
CA GLY A 95 -3.54 20.10 -0.35
C GLY A 95 -2.96 20.09 1.07
N ALA A 96 -2.38 21.21 1.49
CA ALA A 96 -1.78 21.36 2.82
C ALA A 96 -2.82 21.53 3.96
N ASN A 97 -4.08 21.85 3.63
CA ASN A 97 -5.17 22.03 4.59
C ASN A 97 -5.73 20.68 5.07
N MET A 98 -6.77 20.67 5.92
CA MET A 98 -7.43 19.44 6.39
C MET A 98 -8.42 18.80 5.39
N ASN A 99 -8.27 19.08 4.09
CA ASN A 99 -9.18 18.56 3.07
C ASN A 99 -8.94 17.06 2.85
N VAL A 100 -9.98 16.38 2.35
CA VAL A 100 -9.93 14.96 1.97
C VAL A 100 -10.02 14.85 0.45
N SER A 101 -9.30 13.91 -0.14
CA SER A 101 -9.36 13.57 -1.56
C SER A 101 -9.87 12.15 -1.73
N SER A 102 -10.76 11.92 -2.69
CA SER A 102 -11.20 10.57 -3.08
C SER A 102 -10.16 9.86 -3.95
N LYS A 103 -9.08 10.55 -4.35
CA LYS A 103 -8.03 10.01 -5.20
C LYS A 103 -7.10 9.13 -4.37
N PRO A 104 -6.86 7.87 -4.77
CA PRO A 104 -6.02 6.96 -4.02
C PRO A 104 -4.52 7.25 -4.18
N ILE A 105 -3.78 6.98 -3.11
CA ILE A 105 -2.34 6.76 -3.11
C ILE A 105 -2.12 5.26 -3.28
N TYR A 106 -1.26 4.87 -4.21
CA TYR A 106 -0.92 3.47 -4.41
C TYR A 106 0.51 3.25 -3.94
N LEU A 107 0.68 2.33 -2.99
CA LEU A 107 1.97 1.89 -2.48
C LEU A 107 2.12 0.41 -2.80
N THR A 108 3.14 0.02 -3.54
CA THR A 108 3.49 -1.40 -3.73
C THR A 108 4.82 -1.69 -3.04
N VAL A 109 4.84 -2.63 -2.10
CA VAL A 109 6.01 -3.08 -1.38
C VAL A 109 6.42 -4.46 -1.92
N TYR A 110 7.63 -4.56 -2.43
CA TYR A 110 8.21 -5.76 -3.01
C TYR A 110 9.10 -6.42 -1.97
N LYS A 111 8.72 -7.61 -1.52
CA LYS A 111 9.39 -8.34 -0.44
C LYS A 111 9.71 -9.78 -0.80
N LYS A 112 10.77 -10.30 -0.19
CA LYS A 112 11.14 -11.72 -0.26
C LYS A 112 10.30 -12.52 0.71
N ASP A 113 10.25 -13.83 0.47
CA ASP A 113 9.74 -14.83 1.43
C ASP A 113 8.29 -14.59 1.90
N ILE A 114 7.50 -13.82 1.15
CA ILE A 114 6.06 -13.68 1.39
C ILE A 114 5.29 -14.81 0.69
N GLN A 115 4.34 -15.43 1.39
CA GLN A 115 3.66 -16.62 0.87
C GLN A 115 2.58 -16.31 -0.18
N ALA A 116 2.14 -15.05 -0.28
CA ALA A 116 1.19 -14.59 -1.27
C ALA A 116 1.27 -13.06 -1.47
N ASP A 117 0.85 -12.59 -2.64
CA ASP A 117 0.58 -11.17 -2.85
C ASP A 117 -0.65 -10.75 -2.03
N LEU A 118 -0.67 -9.50 -1.57
CA LEU A 118 -1.71 -8.98 -0.70
C LEU A 118 -2.08 -7.56 -1.13
N THR A 119 -3.37 -7.21 -1.19
CA THR A 119 -3.82 -5.83 -1.50
C THR A 119 -4.76 -5.32 -0.42
N LEU A 120 -4.36 -4.25 0.26
CA LEU A 120 -5.10 -3.69 1.38
C LEU A 120 -5.48 -2.24 1.07
N ILE A 121 -6.70 -1.87 1.41
CA ILE A 121 -7.24 -0.54 1.09
C ILE A 121 -7.65 0.12 2.40
N ASP A 122 -6.97 1.20 2.76
CA ASP A 122 -7.38 2.08 3.85
C ASP A 122 -8.17 3.26 3.26
N LEU A 123 -9.37 3.52 3.80
CA LEU A 123 -10.28 4.55 3.30
C LEU A 123 -10.33 5.72 4.30
N PRO A 124 -10.60 6.96 3.83
CA PRO A 124 -10.89 8.08 4.72
C PRO A 124 -12.05 7.77 5.65
N GLY A 125 -11.93 8.14 6.93
CA GLY A 125 -13.05 8.07 7.86
C GLY A 125 -14.19 8.99 7.44
N ASN A 126 -15.44 8.53 7.55
CA ASN A 126 -16.60 9.39 7.36
C ASN A 126 -16.60 10.48 8.45
N TYR A 127 -16.20 11.68 8.08
CA TYR A 127 -16.54 12.88 8.84
C TYR A 127 -17.99 13.25 8.50
N LEU A 128 -18.94 12.60 9.18
CA LEU A 128 -20.29 13.13 9.38
C LEU A 128 -20.36 13.75 10.77
#